data_AF-A0A7D5CK32-F1
#
_entry.id   AF-A0A7D5CK32-F1
#
_cell.length_a   1.000
_cell.length_b   1.000
_cell.length_c   1.000
_cell.angle_alpha   90.00
_cell.angle_beta   90.00
_cell.angle_gamma   90.00
#
_symmetry.space_group_name_H-M   'P 1'
#
loop_
_entity.id
_entity.type
_entity.pdbx_description
1 polymer ?
#
loop_
_entity_poly.entity_id
_entity_poly.type
_entity_poly.pdbx_seq_one_letter_code
_entity_poly.pdbx_strand_id
1 'polypeptide(L)' 'MVDVPDEETAAEIAERYAEAECTGQFGTVTDVGKQDAEWVVAFETHTFSETYTHRVRITERVGNVIAHERSSRFE' A
#
# COMPACT_ATOMS: atom_id res chain seq x y z
N MET A 1 11.19 5.79 15.86
CA MET A 1 10.81 6.49 14.63
C MET A 1 11.33 5.63 13.51
N VAL A 2 10.45 4.91 12.82
CA VAL A 2 10.83 4.06 11.68
C VAL A 2 10.83 5.00 10.49
N ASP A 3 12.03 5.35 10.05
CA ASP A 3 12.22 6.01 8.76
C ASP A 3 11.94 4.97 7.67
N VAL A 4 11.41 5.42 6.54
CA VAL A 4 11.19 4.62 5.34
C VAL A 4 12.23 5.06 4.31
N PRO A 5 13.46 4.54 4.40
CA PRO A 5 14.57 4.99 3.57
C PRO A 5 14.44 4.55 2.11
N ASP A 6 13.66 3.50 1.85
CA ASP A 6 13.59 2.84 0.56
C ASP A 6 12.19 2.28 0.24
N GLU A 7 12.02 1.93 -1.04
CA GLU A 7 10.81 1.37 -1.61
C GLU A 7 10.43 0.01 -1.00
N GLU A 8 11.42 -0.79 -0.59
CA GLU A 8 11.20 -2.09 0.05
C GLU A 8 10.52 -1.91 1.41
N THR A 9 11.05 -1.01 2.24
CA THR A 9 10.44 -0.66 3.54
C THR A 9 9.03 -0.11 3.34
N ALA A 10 8.79 0.71 2.32
CA ALA A 10 7.46 1.24 2.02
C ALA A 10 6.48 0.12 1.64
N ALA A 11 6.92 -0.83 0.81
CA ALA A 11 6.14 -1.99 0.40
C ALA A 11 5.82 -2.92 1.59
N GLU A 12 6.78 -3.19 2.47
CA GLU A 12 6.56 -3.98 3.69
C GLU A 12 5.53 -3.34 4.63
N ILE A 13 5.56 -2.01 4.79
CA ILE A 13 4.56 -1.29 5.59
C ILE A 13 3.18 -1.41 4.95
N ALA A 14 3.10 -1.26 3.62
CA ALA A 14 1.85 -1.41 2.88
C ALA A 14 1.28 -2.84 3.00
N GLU A 15 2.13 -3.86 2.90
CA GLU A 15 1.76 -5.27 3.09
C GLU A 15 1.18 -5.50 4.47
N ARG A 16 1.92 -5.11 5.52
CA ARG A 16 1.46 -5.27 6.91
C ARG A 16 0.18 -4.52 7.21
N TYR A 17 0.02 -3.32 6.65
CA TYR A 17 -1.21 -2.56 6.74
C TYR A 17 -2.37 -3.29 6.05
N ALA A 18 -2.14 -3.84 4.86
CA ALA A 18 -3.15 -4.61 4.13
C ALA A 18 -3.53 -5.91 4.85
N GLU A 19 -2.57 -6.64 5.43
CA GLU A 19 -2.87 -7.84 6.22
C GLU A 19 -3.70 -7.52 7.48
N ALA A 20 -3.53 -6.33 8.07
CA ALA A 20 -4.27 -5.90 9.24
C ALA A 20 -5.66 -5.34 8.91
N GLU A 21 -5.76 -4.46 7.92
CA GLU A 21 -6.97 -3.68 7.64
C GLU A 21 -7.77 -4.20 6.43
N CYS A 22 -7.12 -4.90 5.49
CA CYS A 22 -7.77 -5.34 4.26
C CYS A 22 -8.32 -6.77 4.38
N THR A 23 -9.62 -6.94 4.12
CA THR A 23 -10.23 -8.27 4.01
C THR A 23 -9.91 -8.86 2.62
N GLY A 24 -8.71 -9.44 2.47
CA GLY A 24 -8.26 -10.07 1.22
C GLY A 24 -6.84 -10.62 1.32
N GLN A 25 -6.46 -11.49 0.40
CA GLN A 25 -5.06 -11.91 0.28
C GLN A 25 -4.27 -10.77 -0.35
N PHE A 26 -3.23 -10.30 0.33
CA PHE A 26 -2.27 -9.36 -0.26
C PHE A 26 -1.65 -10.01 -1.50
N GLY A 27 -1.72 -9.30 -2.62
CA GLY A 27 -1.24 -9.74 -3.91
C GLY A 27 0.07 -9.05 -4.27
N THR A 28 0.20 -8.73 -5.56
CA THR A 28 1.42 -8.13 -6.09
C THR A 28 1.42 -6.61 -5.86
N VAL A 29 2.56 -6.07 -5.44
CA VAL A 29 2.83 -4.63 -5.49
C VAL A 29 3.03 -4.23 -6.96
N THR A 30 2.19 -3.33 -7.46
CA THR A 30 2.19 -2.92 -8.87
C THR A 30 3.03 -1.67 -9.13
N ASP A 31 3.15 -0.79 -8.14
CA ASP A 31 3.93 0.44 -8.24
C ASP A 31 4.41 0.89 -6.85
N VAL A 32 5.66 1.32 -6.76
CA VAL A 32 6.18 2.03 -5.59
C VAL A 32 6.87 3.29 -6.08
N GLY A 33 6.37 4.43 -5.62
CA GLY A 33 6.90 5.73 -6.01
C GLY A 33 7.03 6.64 -4.82
N LYS A 34 8.02 7.52 -4.84
CA LYS A 34 8.16 8.59 -3.85
C LYS A 34 7.64 9.89 -4.44
N GLN A 35 6.72 10.54 -3.74
CA GLN A 35 6.25 11.89 -4.03
C GLN A 35 6.61 12.79 -2.86
N ASP A 36 7.50 13.75 -3.10
CA ASP A 36 8.00 14.68 -2.10
C ASP A 36 8.58 13.97 -0.85
N ALA A 37 7.85 13.96 0.26
CA ALA A 37 8.21 13.29 1.53
C ALA A 37 7.27 12.13 1.88
N GLU A 38 6.55 11.61 0.88
CA GLU A 38 5.57 10.54 1.00
C GLU A 38 5.92 9.40 0.03
N TRP A 39 5.83 8.18 0.51
CA TRP A 39 5.85 6.99 -0.30
C TRP A 39 4.43 6.65 -0.74
N VAL A 40 4.27 6.34 -2.01
CA VAL A 40 3.01 5.94 -2.61
C VAL A 40 3.19 4.53 -3.11
N VAL A 41 2.46 3.60 -2.50
CA VAL A 41 2.53 2.17 -2.81
C VAL A 41 1.20 1.76 -3.39
N ALA A 42 1.21 1.24 -4.61
CA ALA A 42 0.06 0.61 -5.24
C ALA A 42 0.25 -0.91 -5.21
N PHE A 43 -0.77 -1.62 -4.74
CA PHE A 43 -0.77 -3.07 -4.66
C PHE A 43 -2.15 -3.62 -4.93
N GLU A 44 -2.22 -4.87 -5.34
CA GLU A 44 -3.49 -5.55 -5.57
C GLU A 44 -3.83 -6.45 -4.38
N THR A 45 -5.10 -6.53 -4.02
CA THR A 45 -5.59 -7.54 -3.10
C THR A 45 -6.60 -8.44 -3.80
N HIS A 46 -6.46 -9.73 -3.59
CA HIS A 46 -7.35 -10.73 -4.13
C HIS A 46 -8.32 -11.16 -3.04
N THR A 47 -9.58 -10.80 -3.21
CA THR A 47 -10.67 -11.35 -2.41
C THR A 47 -11.25 -12.57 -3.12
N PHE A 48 -12.13 -13.31 -2.45
CA PHE A 48 -12.67 -14.59 -2.94
C PHE A 48 -13.33 -14.52 -4.34
N SER A 49 -13.70 -13.33 -4.83
CA SER A 49 -14.30 -13.16 -6.16
C SER A 49 -13.79 -11.94 -6.94
N GLU A 50 -13.04 -11.04 -6.33
CA GLU A 50 -12.69 -9.75 -6.93
C GLU A 50 -11.25 -9.35 -6.59
N THR A 51 -10.56 -8.80 -7.58
CA THR A 51 -9.27 -8.14 -7.40
C THR A 51 -9.49 -6.65 -7.23
N TYR A 52 -9.00 -6.11 -6.13
CA TYR A 52 -9.03 -4.68 -5.83
C TYR A 52 -7.63 -4.10 -5.98
N THR A 53 -7.52 -2.93 -6.58
CA THR A 53 -6.29 -2.16 -6.59
C THR A 53 -6.33 -1.18 -5.43
N HIS A 54 -5.29 -1.22 -4.59
CA HIS A 54 -5.12 -0.39 -3.43
C HIS A 54 -3.97 0.57 -3.70
N ARG A 55 -4.13 1.82 -3.27
CA ARG A 55 -3.08 2.82 -3.29
C ARG A 55 -2.98 3.45 -1.91
N VAL A 56 -1.88 3.21 -1.23
CA VAL A 56 -1.60 3.78 0.09
C VAL A 56 -0.52 4.85 -0.01
N ARG A 57 -0.65 5.87 0.84
CA ARG A 57 0.38 6.90 1.02
C ARG A 57 0.94 6.80 2.42
N ILE A 58 2.26 6.72 2.50
CA ILE A 58 3.03 6.46 3.71
C ILE A 58 3.99 7.62 3.91
N THR A 59 4.03 8.18 5.11
CA THR A 59 5.00 9.25 5.41
C THR A 59 6.41 8.67 5.52
N GLU A 60 7.40 9.28 4.85
CA GLU A 60 8.80 8.84 4.92
C GLU A 60 9.34 8.73 6.35
N ARG A 61 9.05 9.73 7.21
CA ARG A 61 9.70 9.84 8.53
C ARG A 61 9.12 8.95 9.63
N VAL A 62 7.87 8.52 9.47
CA VAL A 62 7.12 7.82 10.53
C VAL A 62 6.68 6.43 10.08
N GLY A 63 6.69 6.16 8.78
CA GLY A 63 6.14 4.92 8.23
C GLY A 63 4.65 4.79 8.47
N ASN A 64 3.93 5.91 8.63
CA ASN A 64 2.50 5.88 8.89
C ASN A 64 1.69 6.03 7.60
N VAL A 65 0.67 5.18 7.43
CA VAL A 65 -0.29 5.30 6.35
C VAL A 65 -1.20 6.50 6.63
N ILE A 66 -1.15 7.51 5.78
CA ILE A 66 -1.93 8.75 5.92
C ILE A 66 -3.10 8.83 4.95
N ALA A 67 -3.06 8.04 3.88
CA ALA A 67 -4.15 7.90 2.95
C ALA A 67 -4.19 6.48 2.39
N HIS A 68 -5.41 5.97 2.19
CA HIS A 68 -5.66 4.70 1.54
C HIS A 68 -6.83 4.87 0.58
N GLU A 69 -6.57 4.64 -0.70
CA GLU A 69 -7.56 4.58 -1.76
C GLU A 69 -7.73 3.14 -2.23
N ARG A 70 -8.97 2.70 -2.41
CA ARG A 70 -9.30 1.38 -2.96
C ARG A 70 -10.18 1.58 -4.18
N SER A 71 -9.72 1.09 -5.32
CA SER A 71 -10.46 1.09 -6.58
C SER A 71 -10.69 -0.34 -7.05
N SER A 72 -11.95 -0.68 -7.30
CA SER A 72 -12.31 -1.89 -8.04
C SER A 72 -12.07 -1.64 -9.51
N ARG A 73 -11.40 -2.56 -10.21
CA ARG A 73 -11.15 -2.44 -11.67
C ARG A 73 -12.41 -2.61 -12.54
N PHE A 74 -13.59 -2.68 -11.93
CA PHE A 74 -14.87 -2.81 -12.60
C PHE A 74 -15.63 -1.47 -12.53
N GLU A 75 -15.38 -0.59 -13.51
CA GLU A 75 -16.31 0.44 -13.99
C GLU A 75 -16.62 0.20 -15.46
#